data_AF-A0A833G6M2-F1
#
_entry.id   AF-A0A833G6M2-F1
#
_cell.length_a   1.000
_cell.length_b   1.000
_cell.length_c   1.000
_cell.angle_alpha   90.00
_cell.angle_beta   90.00
_cell.angle_gamma   90.00
#
_symmetry.space_group_name_H-M   'P 1'
#
loop_
_entity.id
_entity.type
_entity.pdbx_description
1 polymer ?
#
loop_
_entity_poly.entity_id
_entity_poly.type
_entity_poly.pdbx_seq_one_letter_code
_entity_poly.pdbx_strand_id
1 'polypeptide(L)'
;MPIILVTHDIDEAARLADTVTILAAGKIAARGPIGDMLSRLDLGGLIDRDDAGGILHGRILAHDAAAGSTVLDHPSGRLHHPLIDQPVGTKVRLRVRARDVALAVGEPDLD
;
A
#
# COMPACT_ATOMS: atom_id res chain seq x y z
N MET A 1 -21.14 -2.99 -13.96
CA MET A 1 -22.17 -2.49 -13.03
C MET A 1 -21.48 -1.68 -11.95
N PRO A 2 -21.89 -0.45 -11.64
CA PRO A 2 -21.31 0.31 -10.53
C PRO A 2 -21.78 -0.24 -9.19
N ILE A 3 -20.87 -0.37 -8.22
CA ILE A 3 -21.14 -0.85 -6.86
C ILE A 3 -20.72 0.25 -5.89
N ILE A 4 -21.51 0.47 -4.84
CA ILE A 4 -21.15 1.33 -3.71
C ILE A 4 -20.97 0.43 -2.50
N LEU A 5 -19.74 0.39 -1.98
CA LEU A 5 -19.39 -0.27 -0.73
C LEU A 5 -19.24 0.78 0.36
N VAL A 6 -19.88 0.56 1.51
CA VAL A 6 -19.70 1.38 2.71
C VAL A 6 -18.98 0.53 3.74
N THR A 7 -17.78 0.93 4.10
CA THR A 7 -16.95 0.24 5.07
C THR A 7 -16.22 1.25 5.95
N HIS A 8 -15.92 0.83 7.18
CA HIS A 8 -15.03 1.54 8.09
C HIS A 8 -13.61 0.96 8.03
N ASP A 9 -13.43 -0.16 7.32
CA ASP A 9 -12.16 -0.83 7.15
C ASP A 9 -11.48 -0.31 5.87
N ILE A 10 -10.36 0.37 6.06
CA ILE A 10 -9.58 0.93 4.98
C ILE A 10 -8.81 -0.15 4.19
N ASP A 11 -8.52 -1.31 4.79
CA ASP A 11 -7.88 -2.44 4.10
C ASP A 11 -8.83 -3.08 3.10
N GLU A 12 -10.12 -3.15 3.44
CA GLU A 12 -11.17 -3.54 2.51
C GLU A 12 -11.31 -2.53 1.36
N ALA A 13 -11.35 -1.23 1.67
CA ALA A 13 -11.41 -0.17 0.68
C ALA A 13 -10.19 -0.18 -0.26
N ALA A 14 -8.97 -0.36 0.27
CA ALA A 14 -7.73 -0.46 -0.50
C ALA A 14 -7.72 -1.65 -1.47
N ARG A 15 -8.37 -2.75 -1.09
CA ARG A 15 -8.43 -3.97 -1.89
C ARG A 15 -9.46 -3.88 -3.02
N LEU A 16 -10.62 -3.29 -2.76
CA LEU A 16 -11.80 -3.39 -3.63
C LEU A 16 -12.15 -2.10 -4.38
N ALA A 17 -11.79 -0.93 -3.87
CA ALA A 17 -12.27 0.33 -4.42
C ALA A 17 -11.31 0.92 -5.46
N ASP A 18 -11.84 1.36 -6.60
CA ASP A 18 -11.12 2.23 -7.53
C ASP A 18 -11.08 3.68 -7.03
N THR A 19 -12.16 4.13 -6.39
CA THR A 19 -12.35 5.50 -5.87
C THR A 19 -13.02 5.44 -4.51
N VAL A 20 -12.59 6.31 -3.58
CA VAL A 20 -13.16 6.42 -2.24
C VAL A 20 -13.68 7.83 -1.99
N THR A 21 -14.74 7.92 -1.20
CA THR A 21 -15.26 9.18 -0.63
C THR A 21 -15.22 9.05 0.89
N ILE A 22 -14.50 9.96 1.54
CA ILE A 22 -14.37 9.99 2.99
C ILE A 22 -15.41 10.96 3.54
N LEU A 23 -16.24 10.48 4.47
CA LEU A 23 -17.26 11.27 5.15
C LEU A 23 -16.82 11.54 6.58
N ALA A 24 -16.87 12.81 6.99
CA ALA A 24 -16.60 13.23 8.35
C ALA A 24 -17.66 14.26 8.78
N ALA A 25 -18.28 14.04 9.95
CA ALA A 25 -19.32 14.91 10.49
C ALA A 25 -20.44 15.26 9.47
N GLY A 26 -20.88 14.28 8.69
CA GLY A 26 -21.94 14.45 7.67
C GLY A 26 -21.52 15.22 6.42
N LYS A 27 -20.22 15.49 6.22
CA LYS A 27 -19.68 16.18 5.04
C LYS A 27 -18.64 15.33 4.32
N ILE A 28 -18.50 15.55 3.01
CA ILE A 28 -17.41 14.97 2.23
C ILE A 28 -16.11 15.69 2.60
N ALA A 29 -15.20 14.98 3.25
CA ALA A 29 -13.89 15.50 3.60
C ALA A 29 -12.90 15.35 2.43
N ALA A 30 -12.97 14.24 1.71
CA ALA A 30 -12.13 13.98 0.54
C ALA A 30 -12.79 12.98 -0.42
N ARG A 31 -12.39 13.02 -1.68
CA ARG A 31 -12.80 12.07 -2.72
C ARG A 31 -11.69 11.92 -3.75
N GLY A 32 -11.42 10.69 -4.19
CA GLY A 32 -10.45 10.42 -5.25
C GLY A 32 -10.05 8.95 -5.32
N PRO A 33 -9.08 8.61 -6.19
CA PRO A 33 -8.50 7.27 -6.25
C PRO A 33 -7.96 6.84 -4.88
N ILE A 34 -8.15 5.56 -4.52
CA ILE A 34 -7.78 5.09 -3.17
C ILE A 34 -6.28 5.26 -2.87
N GLY A 35 -5.42 5.05 -3.87
CA GLY A 35 -3.97 5.26 -3.72
C GLY A 35 -3.62 6.70 -3.35
N ASP A 36 -4.25 7.66 -4.00
CA ASP A 36 -4.07 9.09 -3.71
C ASP A 36 -4.56 9.42 -2.31
N MET A 37 -5.73 8.89 -1.91
CA MET A 37 -6.30 9.14 -0.59
C MET A 37 -5.44 8.54 0.54
N LEU A 38 -4.86 7.35 0.35
CA LEU A 38 -3.96 6.73 1.34
C LEU A 38 -2.64 7.49 1.50
N SER A 39 -2.15 8.10 0.41
CA SER A 39 -0.91 8.88 0.39
C SER A 39 -1.02 10.26 1.05
N ARG A 40 -2.24 10.71 1.36
CA ARG A 40 -2.52 12.04 1.90
C ARG A 40 -2.34 12.09 3.41
N LEU A 41 -1.23 12.68 3.84
CA LEU A 41 -0.92 12.88 5.27
C LEU A 41 -1.92 13.81 5.97
N ASP A 42 -2.53 14.76 5.23
CA ASP A 42 -3.54 15.69 5.76
C ASP A 42 -4.87 15.00 6.12
N LEU A 43 -5.08 13.76 5.68
CA LEU A 43 -6.25 12.96 6.00
C LEU A 43 -6.03 12.03 7.20
N GLY A 44 -4.83 11.96 7.78
CA GLY A 44 -4.48 11.01 8.85
C GLY A 44 -5.20 11.22 10.19
N GLY A 45 -6.05 12.24 10.32
CA GLY A 45 -6.98 12.39 11.45
C GLY A 45 -8.41 11.90 11.16
N LEU A 46 -8.71 11.58 9.90
CA LEU A 46 -10.01 11.08 9.43
C LEU A 46 -9.92 9.61 9.00
N ILE A 47 -8.76 9.23 8.49
CA ILE A 47 -8.32 7.85 8.31
C ILE A 47 -7.56 7.49 9.59
N ASP A 48 -7.62 6.24 10.03
CA ASP A 48 -6.77 5.81 11.14
C ASP A 48 -5.31 6.18 10.81
N ARG A 49 -4.62 6.84 11.74
CA ARG A 49 -3.22 7.26 11.57
C ARG A 49 -2.34 6.07 11.22
N ASP A 50 -2.72 4.91 11.74
CA ASP A 50 -2.13 3.61 11.53
C ASP A 50 -2.25 3.07 10.09
N ASP A 51 -3.12 3.67 9.28
CA ASP A 51 -3.35 3.29 7.88
C ASP A 51 -2.90 4.32 6.85
N ALA A 52 -2.43 5.49 7.29
CA ALA A 52 -1.71 6.41 6.42
C ALA A 52 -0.45 5.71 5.85
N GLY A 53 -0.17 5.92 4.56
CA GLY A 53 0.92 5.20 3.91
C GLY A 53 1.01 5.44 2.41
N GLY A 54 1.94 4.75 1.76
CA GLY A 54 2.13 4.79 0.32
C GLY A 54 1.70 3.49 -0.35
N ILE A 55 1.33 3.58 -1.63
CA ILE A 55 1.25 2.40 -2.50
C ILE A 55 2.45 2.42 -3.46
N LEU A 56 3.24 1.35 -3.41
CA LEU A 56 4.34 1.08 -4.34
C LEU A 56 3.87 0.10 -5.42
N HIS A 57 4.27 0.34 -6.66
CA HIS A 57 3.93 -0.52 -7.79
C HIS A 57 5.16 -1.30 -8.22
N GLY A 58 5.13 -2.62 -8.06
CA GLY A 58 6.24 -3.50 -8.39
C GLY A 58 5.85 -4.60 -9.36
N ARG A 59 6.85 -5.34 -9.85
CA ARG A 59 6.66 -6.54 -10.67
C ARG A 59 7.43 -7.71 -10.07
N ILE A 60 6.80 -8.88 -9.97
CA ILE A 60 7.47 -10.09 -9.47
C ILE A 60 8.62 -10.44 -10.40
N LEU A 61 9.84 -10.42 -9.85
CA LEU A 61 11.07 -10.77 -10.58
C LEU A 61 11.41 -12.25 -10.40
N ALA A 62 11.31 -12.75 -9.17
CA ALA A 62 11.61 -14.13 -8.81
C ALA A 62 11.03 -14.47 -7.42
N HIS A 63 10.91 -15.77 -7.14
CA HIS A 63 10.68 -16.29 -5.79
C HIS A 63 11.97 -16.95 -5.30
N ASP A 64 12.32 -16.69 -4.05
CA ASP A 64 13.35 -17.41 -3.32
C ASP A 64 12.68 -18.46 -2.43
N ALA A 65 12.66 -19.70 -2.91
CA ALA A 65 12.06 -20.83 -2.19
C ALA A 65 12.82 -21.18 -0.90
N ALA A 66 14.13 -20.91 -0.83
CA ALA A 66 14.93 -21.19 0.36
C ALA A 66 14.64 -20.18 1.47
N ALA A 67 14.46 -18.91 1.11
CA ALA A 67 14.13 -17.84 2.06
C ALA A 67 12.61 -17.64 2.30
N GLY A 68 11.74 -18.30 1.52
CA GLY A 68 10.30 -18.09 1.59
C GLY A 68 9.87 -16.67 1.20
N SER A 69 10.56 -16.07 0.23
CA SER A 69 10.37 -14.66 -0.14
C SER A 69 10.14 -14.45 -1.64
N THR A 70 9.60 -13.29 -1.98
CA THR A 70 9.45 -12.80 -3.35
C THR A 70 10.31 -11.55 -3.54
N VAL A 71 11.07 -11.53 -4.63
CA VAL A 71 11.84 -10.35 -5.07
C VAL A 71 11.02 -9.59 -6.11
N LEU A 72 10.87 -8.28 -5.90
CA LEU A 72 10.11 -7.39 -6.76
C LEU A 72 11.04 -6.38 -7.44
N ASP A 73 10.79 -6.15 -8.71
CA ASP A 73 11.39 -5.10 -9.53
C ASP A 73 10.61 -3.78 -9.33
N HIS A 74 11.31 -2.73 -8.92
CA HIS A 74 10.77 -1.39 -8.69
C HIS A 74 11.79 -0.32 -9.16
N PRO A 75 11.36 0.86 -9.64
CA PRO A 75 12.29 1.90 -10.12
C PRO A 75 13.34 2.35 -9.10
N SER A 76 13.03 2.24 -7.81
CA SER A 76 13.94 2.59 -6.70
C SER A 76 14.88 1.45 -6.28
N GLY A 77 14.84 0.30 -6.95
CA GLY A 77 15.65 -0.87 -6.62
C GLY A 77 14.81 -2.13 -6.39
N ARG A 78 15.45 -3.19 -5.92
CA ARG A 78 14.78 -4.45 -5.59
C ARG A 78 14.09 -4.35 -4.24
N LEU A 79 12.83 -4.80 -4.18
CA LEU A 79 12.10 -4.92 -2.93
C LEU A 79 11.97 -6.40 -2.56
N HIS A 80 12.18 -6.71 -1.29
CA HIS A 80 11.98 -8.05 -0.75
C HIS A 80 10.67 -8.07 0.02
N HIS A 81 9.84 -9.08 -0.25
CA HIS A 81 8.55 -9.26 0.40
C HIS A 81 8.40 -10.73 0.82
N PRO A 82 7.67 -11.04 1.90
CA PRO A 82 7.21 -12.41 2.16
C PRO A 82 6.59 -13.04 0.91
N LEU A 83 6.65 -14.38 0.79
CA LEU A 83 6.17 -15.07 -0.40
C LEU A 83 4.79 -14.57 -0.87
N ILE A 84 4.74 -14.14 -2.12
CA ILE A 84 3.50 -13.75 -2.81
C ILE A 84 3.15 -14.90 -3.75
N ASP A 85 1.99 -15.52 -3.54
CA ASP A 85 1.49 -16.62 -4.36
C ASP A 85 0.91 -16.12 -5.69
N GLN A 86 1.79 -15.62 -6.55
CA GLN A 86 1.49 -15.13 -7.90
C GLN A 86 2.69 -15.37 -8.83
N PRO A 87 2.48 -15.62 -10.14
CA PRO A 87 3.57 -15.92 -11.06
C PRO A 87 4.58 -14.77 -11.23
N VAL A 88 5.82 -15.13 -11.57
CA VAL A 88 6.84 -14.18 -12.06
C VAL A 88 6.30 -13.36 -13.23
N GLY A 89 6.60 -12.07 -13.24
CA GLY A 89 6.08 -11.09 -14.21
C GLY A 89 4.78 -10.41 -13.81
N THR A 90 4.08 -10.91 -12.79
CA THR A 90 2.83 -10.29 -12.30
C THR A 90 3.10 -8.91 -11.70
N LYS A 91 2.27 -7.93 -12.06
CA LYS A 91 2.26 -6.60 -11.43
C LYS A 91 1.55 -6.67 -10.09
N VAL A 92 2.17 -6.12 -9.07
CA VAL A 92 1.63 -6.09 -7.70
C VAL A 92 1.62 -4.67 -7.16
N ARG A 93 0.68 -4.40 -6.26
CA ARG A 93 0.61 -3.18 -5.47
C ARG A 93 0.96 -3.52 -4.04
N LEU A 94 2.02 -2.91 -3.52
CA LEU A 94 2.43 -3.05 -2.12
C LEU A 94 1.96 -1.82 -1.37
N ARG A 95 1.25 -2.02 -0.26
CA ARG A 95 0.95 -0.94 0.66
C ARG A 95 2.02 -0.90 1.74
N VAL A 96 2.60 0.28 1.94
CA VAL A 96 3.58 0.54 3.01
C VAL A 96 2.96 1.55 3.95
N ARG A 97 2.68 1.13 5.18
CA ARG A 97 2.15 2.04 6.21
C ARG A 97 3.26 2.95 6.70
N ALA A 98 2.92 4.20 6.99
CA ALA A 98 3.89 5.19 7.47
C ALA A 98 4.59 4.76 8.77
N ARG A 99 3.88 4.04 9.65
CA ARG A 99 4.44 3.49 10.91
C ARG A 99 5.44 2.35 10.72
N ASP A 100 5.42 1.69 9.57
CA ASP A 100 6.31 0.56 9.27
C ASP A 100 7.59 1.02 8.53
N VAL A 101 7.80 2.34 8.43
CA VAL A 101 8.95 2.95 7.73
C VAL A 101 9.93 3.55 8.73
N ALA A 102 11.20 3.16 8.62
CA ALA A 102 12.33 3.81 9.27
C ALA A 102 13.22 4.51 8.22
N LEU A 103 13.89 5.59 8.62
CA LEU A 103 14.85 6.30 7.77
C LEU A 103 16.27 5.93 8.21
N ALA A 104 17.08 5.44 7.28
CA ALA A 104 18.52 5.25 7.47
C ALA A 104 19.27 6.42 6.79
N VAL A 105 20.29 6.97 7.46
CA VAL A 105 21.14 8.06 6.93
C VAL A 105 22.45 7.55 6.30
N GLY A 106 22.48 6.28 5.91
CA GLY A 106 23.60 5.58 5.30
C GLY A 106 23.14 4.23 4.78
N GLU A 107 24.05 3.47 4.16
CA GLU A 107 23.79 2.08 3.81
C GLU A 107 23.54 1.29 5.12
N PRO A 108 22.44 0.53 5.24
CA PRO A 108 22.17 -0.21 6.47
C PRO A 108 23.24 -1.28 6.65
N ASP A 109 24.15 -1.08 7.60
CA ASP A 109 25.15 -2.06 7.99
C ASP A 109 24.41 -3.30 8.52
N LEU A 110 24.53 -4.40 7.78
CA LEU A 110 24.08 -5.73 8.20
C LEU A 110 25.26 -6.41 8.91
N ASP A 111 25.57 -5.99 10.14
CA ASP A 111 26.44 -6.73 11.05
C ASP A 111 25.69 -7.88 11.75
#